data_AF-A0A3R6VUF4-F1
#
_entry.id   AF-A0A3R6VUF4-F1
#
_cell.length_a   1.000
_cell.length_b   1.000
_cell.length_c   1.000
_cell.angle_alpha   90.00
_cell.angle_beta   90.00
_cell.angle_gamma   90.00
#
_symmetry.space_group_name_H-M   'P 1'
#
loop_
_entity.id
_entity.type
_entity.pdbx_description
1 polymer ?
#
loop_
_entity_poly.entity_id
_entity_poly.type
_entity_poly.pdbx_seq_one_letter_code
_entity_poly.pdbx_strand_id
1 'polypeptide(L)'
;MLDMDWRLVEAFNLNEIDTALLQEMVPSLTYALVTEAACTSPHLSCKLIRILQLVVETFIECRKGDAYDMHVLQEDLITISNERDTFRTKLKETKSEMKAVKAQLARCTTLLKSCSQVLHAQGCSPHTIAAVEAMFAASEAKLTSHPSDTTMPKVAHLCAFCGKAFGTQDYLLKHIDRRHANLPEVPLNTHFYDHYSTL
;
A
#
# COMPACT_ATOMS: atom_id res chain seq x y z
N MET A 1 29.40 -45.00 -17.49
CA MET A 1 28.75 -45.43 -16.23
C MET A 1 29.85 -45.73 -15.24
N LEU A 2 29.71 -45.26 -14.01
CA LEU A 2 30.63 -45.61 -12.93
C LEU A 2 30.24 -46.99 -12.38
N ASP A 3 31.23 -47.74 -11.89
CA ASP A 3 30.96 -48.99 -11.19
C ASP A 3 30.38 -48.71 -9.79
N MET A 4 29.58 -49.64 -9.29
CA MET A 4 29.00 -49.54 -7.95
C MET A 4 30.08 -49.64 -6.87
N ASP A 5 30.15 -48.67 -5.95
CA ASP A 5 31.02 -48.78 -4.77
C ASP A 5 30.36 -49.66 -3.70
N TRP A 6 30.65 -50.96 -3.75
CA TRP A 6 30.11 -51.94 -2.82
C TRP A 6 30.55 -51.73 -1.37
N ARG A 7 31.67 -51.03 -1.13
CA ARG A 7 32.11 -50.69 0.23
C ARG A 7 31.14 -49.71 0.88
N LEU A 8 30.55 -48.82 0.08
CA LEU A 8 29.55 -47.87 0.54
C LEU A 8 28.24 -48.58 0.87
N VAL A 9 27.80 -49.51 0.02
CA VAL A 9 26.64 -50.38 0.29
C VAL A 9 26.85 -51.21 1.55
N GLU A 10 28.05 -51.75 1.74
CA GLU A 10 28.40 -52.53 2.92
C GLU A 10 28.49 -51.68 4.19
N ALA A 11 29.03 -50.46 4.11
CA ALA A 11 29.16 -49.55 5.24
C ALA A 11 27.83 -48.93 5.68
N PHE A 12 26.84 -48.81 4.78
CA PHE A 12 25.57 -48.15 5.08
C PHE A 12 24.79 -48.86 6.20
N ASN A 13 24.43 -48.18 7.28
CA ASN A 13 23.72 -48.79 8.39
C ASN A 13 22.20 -48.76 8.15
N LEU A 14 21.58 -49.94 7.99
CA LEU A 14 20.12 -50.03 7.80
C LEU A 14 19.31 -49.84 9.09
N ASN A 15 19.94 -49.96 10.27
CA ASN A 15 19.27 -49.76 11.55
C ASN A 15 19.29 -48.29 12.00
N GLU A 16 20.19 -47.50 11.43
CA GLU A 16 20.38 -46.08 11.73
C GLU A 16 20.57 -45.33 10.40
N ILE A 17 19.46 -44.92 9.82
CA ILE A 17 19.43 -44.34 8.47
C ILE A 17 19.93 -42.90 8.54
N ASP A 18 21.14 -42.67 8.06
CA ASP A 18 21.67 -41.34 7.79
C ASP A 18 21.10 -40.83 6.46
N THR A 19 20.16 -39.89 6.54
CA THR A 19 19.50 -39.31 5.36
C THR A 19 20.44 -38.45 4.51
N ALA A 20 21.46 -37.83 5.11
CA ALA A 20 22.43 -37.03 4.37
C ALA A 20 23.34 -37.96 3.55
N LEU A 21 23.85 -39.02 4.16
CA LEU A 21 24.61 -40.05 3.46
C LEU A 21 23.77 -40.73 2.38
N LEU A 22 22.50 -41.06 2.67
CA LEU A 22 21.57 -41.65 1.70
C LEU A 22 21.40 -40.74 0.47
N GLN A 23 21.31 -39.42 0.68
CA GLN A 23 21.23 -38.43 -0.39
C GLN A 23 22.53 -38.35 -1.21
N GLU A 24 23.69 -38.39 -0.57
CA GLU A 24 25.00 -38.44 -1.24
C GLU A 24 25.18 -39.73 -2.06
N MET A 25 24.56 -40.84 -1.64
CA MET A 25 24.58 -42.10 -2.38
C MET A 25 23.72 -42.10 -3.64
N VAL A 26 22.72 -41.21 -3.75
CA VAL A 26 21.73 -41.22 -4.85
C VAL A 26 22.38 -41.23 -6.25
N PRO A 27 23.34 -40.36 -6.60
CA PRO A 27 23.92 -40.35 -7.93
C PRO A 27 24.62 -41.69 -8.25
N SER A 28 25.34 -42.23 -7.27
CA SER A 28 26.00 -43.52 -7.40
C SER A 28 24.99 -44.65 -7.57
N LEU A 29 23.93 -44.70 -6.76
CA LEU A 29 22.92 -45.76 -6.83
C LEU A 29 22.06 -45.69 -8.10
N THR A 30 21.79 -44.49 -8.62
CA THR A 30 20.91 -44.28 -9.77
C THR A 30 21.59 -44.61 -11.10
N TYR A 31 22.91 -44.34 -11.19
CA TYR A 31 23.65 -44.42 -12.46
C TYR A 31 24.74 -45.48 -12.49
N ALA A 32 24.98 -46.21 -11.39
CA ALA A 32 26.00 -47.24 -11.36
C ALA A 32 25.59 -48.51 -12.11
N LEU A 33 26.58 -49.17 -12.72
CA LEU A 33 26.41 -50.50 -13.28
C LEU A 33 26.51 -51.54 -12.17
N VAL A 34 25.50 -52.39 -12.05
CA VAL A 34 25.56 -53.61 -11.22
C VAL A 34 25.98 -54.76 -12.12
N THR A 35 27.24 -55.22 -11.98
CA THR A 35 27.79 -56.33 -12.77
C THR A 35 27.59 -57.67 -12.04
N GLU A 36 27.47 -58.76 -12.80
CA GLU A 36 27.17 -60.11 -12.28
C GLU A 36 28.24 -60.64 -11.30
N ALA A 37 29.52 -60.30 -11.53
CA ALA A 37 30.63 -60.64 -10.64
C ALA A 37 30.52 -59.99 -9.24
N ALA A 38 29.75 -58.91 -9.12
CA ALA A 38 29.64 -58.13 -7.89
C ALA A 38 28.43 -58.52 -7.02
N CYS A 39 27.49 -59.30 -7.56
CA CYS A 39 26.31 -59.83 -6.86
C CYS A 39 26.54 -61.24 -6.27
N THR A 40 27.77 -61.59 -5.93
CA THR A 40 28.11 -62.93 -5.41
C THR A 40 27.69 -63.14 -3.96
N SER A 41 27.42 -62.07 -3.20
CA SER A 41 26.93 -62.11 -1.83
C SER A 41 25.43 -61.79 -1.75
N PRO A 42 24.56 -62.77 -1.42
CA PRO A 42 23.12 -62.53 -1.27
C PRO A 42 22.79 -61.44 -0.25
N HIS A 43 23.60 -61.32 0.82
CA HIS A 43 23.44 -60.29 1.84
C HIS A 43 23.62 -58.88 1.27
N LEU A 44 24.68 -58.64 0.48
CA LEU A 44 24.95 -57.33 -0.12
C LEU A 44 23.88 -56.96 -1.16
N SER A 45 23.41 -57.94 -1.95
CA SER A 45 22.31 -57.73 -2.90
C SER A 45 21.01 -57.34 -2.19
N CYS A 46 20.65 -58.02 -1.11
CA CYS A 46 19.48 -57.65 -0.29
C CYS A 46 19.64 -56.26 0.34
N LYS A 47 20.85 -55.93 0.80
CA LYS A 47 21.15 -54.61 1.37
C LYS A 47 21.02 -53.50 0.35
N LEU A 48 21.56 -53.69 -0.86
CA LEU A 48 21.39 -52.76 -1.98
C LEU A 48 19.91 -52.52 -2.32
N ILE A 49 19.11 -53.58 -2.40
CA ILE A 49 17.66 -53.46 -2.65
C ILE A 49 16.99 -52.61 -1.57
N ARG A 50 17.36 -52.79 -0.30
CA ARG A 50 16.81 -52.00 0.81
C ARG A 50 17.21 -50.53 0.72
N ILE A 51 18.46 -50.24 0.38
CA ILE A 51 18.92 -48.85 0.18
C ILE A 51 18.16 -48.21 -0.98
N LEU A 52 17.98 -48.93 -2.10
CA LEU A 52 17.20 -48.43 -3.24
C LEU A 52 15.73 -48.17 -2.87
N GLN A 53 15.11 -49.03 -2.06
CA GLN A 53 13.74 -48.80 -1.54
C GLN A 53 13.68 -47.51 -0.72
N LEU A 54 14.62 -47.30 0.21
CA LEU A 54 14.69 -46.08 1.03
C LEU A 54 14.89 -44.82 0.18
N VAL A 55 15.74 -44.89 -0.84
CA VAL A 55 15.92 -43.77 -1.79
C VAL A 55 14.60 -43.44 -2.48
N VAL A 56 13.89 -44.45 -3.01
CA VAL A 56 12.60 -44.25 -3.69
C VAL A 56 11.55 -43.66 -2.74
N GLU A 57 11.45 -44.17 -1.51
CA GLU A 57 10.53 -43.66 -0.49
C GLU A 57 10.82 -42.19 -0.15
N THR A 58 12.10 -41.85 0.03
CA THR A 58 12.54 -40.46 0.28
C THR A 58 12.16 -39.55 -0.89
N PHE A 59 12.40 -39.99 -2.13
CA PHE A 59 12.00 -39.23 -3.32
C PHE A 59 10.50 -39.02 -3.41
N ILE A 60 9.70 -40.04 -3.07
CA ILE A 60 8.23 -39.93 -3.08
C ILE A 60 7.78 -38.89 -2.06
N GLU A 61 8.32 -38.91 -0.84
CA GLU A 61 7.97 -37.94 0.19
C GLU A 61 8.39 -36.51 -0.17
N CYS A 62 9.62 -36.31 -0.69
CA CYS A 62 10.04 -34.99 -1.18
C CYS A 62 9.09 -34.47 -2.27
N ARG A 63 8.72 -35.32 -3.24
CA ARG A 63 7.79 -34.93 -4.31
C ARG A 63 6.38 -34.60 -3.82
N LYS A 64 5.91 -35.24 -2.75
CA LYS A 64 4.63 -34.90 -2.12
C LYS A 64 4.70 -33.53 -1.44
N GLY A 65 5.79 -33.26 -0.72
CA GLY A 65 6.06 -31.96 -0.12
C GLY A 65 6.09 -30.85 -1.17
N ASP A 66 6.90 -31.01 -2.22
CA ASP A 66 7.01 -30.04 -3.31
C ASP A 66 5.66 -29.77 -3.99
N ALA A 67 4.86 -30.81 -4.22
CA ALA A 67 3.53 -30.67 -4.84
C ALA A 67 2.54 -29.91 -3.94
N TYR A 68 2.61 -30.12 -2.62
CA TYR A 68 1.82 -29.38 -1.65
C TYR A 68 2.23 -27.90 -1.61
N ASP A 69 3.54 -27.62 -1.49
CA ASP A 69 4.06 -26.25 -1.46
C ASP A 69 3.75 -25.49 -2.75
N MET A 70 3.87 -26.14 -3.91
CA MET A 70 3.49 -25.58 -5.20
C MET A 70 2.00 -25.22 -5.24
N HIS A 71 1.12 -26.07 -4.70
CA HIS A 71 -0.31 -25.81 -4.66
C HIS A 71 -0.64 -24.60 -3.77
N VAL A 72 -0.04 -24.53 -2.58
CA VAL A 72 -0.21 -23.39 -1.66
C VAL A 72 0.23 -22.08 -2.32
N LEU A 73 1.42 -22.06 -2.92
CA LEU A 73 1.91 -20.88 -3.65
C LEU A 73 1.00 -20.47 -4.81
N GLN A 74 0.38 -21.43 -5.49
CA GLN A 74 -0.56 -21.16 -6.56
C GLN A 74 -1.85 -20.51 -6.04
N GLU A 75 -2.39 -20.97 -4.91
CA GLU A 75 -3.56 -20.37 -4.27
C GLU A 75 -3.28 -18.94 -3.79
N ASP A 76 -2.11 -18.71 -3.19
CA ASP A 76 -1.66 -17.38 -2.75
C ASP A 76 -1.54 -16.42 -3.95
N LEU A 77 -0.94 -16.87 -5.06
CA LEU A 77 -0.81 -16.08 -6.28
C LEU A 77 -2.19 -15.69 -6.83
N ILE A 78 -3.14 -16.62 -6.88
CA ILE A 78 -4.51 -16.36 -7.32
C ILE A 78 -5.17 -15.32 -6.41
N THR A 79 -5.04 -15.46 -5.09
CA THR A 79 -5.60 -14.54 -4.10
C THR A 79 -5.05 -13.12 -4.28
N ILE A 80 -3.72 -13.00 -4.31
CA ILE A 80 -3.03 -11.71 -4.51
C ILE A 80 -3.40 -11.09 -5.86
N SER A 81 -3.55 -11.90 -6.91
CA SER A 81 -3.97 -11.44 -8.23
C SER A 81 -5.38 -10.83 -8.19
N ASN A 82 -6.32 -11.48 -7.50
CA ASN A 82 -7.69 -10.99 -7.34
C ASN A 82 -7.76 -9.70 -6.51
N GLU A 83 -6.97 -9.63 -5.43
CA GLU A 83 -6.86 -8.40 -4.62
C GLU A 83 -6.31 -7.24 -5.45
N ARG A 84 -5.24 -7.47 -6.21
CA ARG A 84 -4.66 -6.47 -7.12
C ARG A 84 -5.69 -5.95 -8.12
N ASP A 85 -6.50 -6.83 -8.71
CA ASP A 85 -7.53 -6.44 -9.68
C ASP A 85 -8.68 -5.64 -9.02
N THR A 86 -9.01 -6.00 -7.78
CA THR A 86 -9.94 -5.23 -6.95
C THR A 86 -9.41 -3.82 -6.67
N PHE A 87 -8.15 -3.69 -6.23
CA PHE A 87 -7.51 -2.39 -6.02
C PHE A 87 -7.42 -1.56 -7.30
N ARG A 88 -7.11 -2.20 -8.44
CA ARG A 88 -7.06 -1.55 -9.75
C ARG A 88 -8.43 -0.98 -10.14
N THR A 89 -9.50 -1.67 -9.82
CA THR A 89 -10.88 -1.21 -10.08
C THR A 89 -11.22 -0.02 -9.18
N LYS A 90 -10.98 -0.13 -7.87
CA LYS A 90 -11.16 0.98 -6.90
C LYS A 90 -10.35 2.22 -7.29
N LEU A 91 -9.13 2.05 -7.78
CA LEU A 91 -8.29 3.16 -8.25
C LEU A 91 -8.89 3.84 -9.49
N LYS A 92 -9.50 3.10 -10.41
CA LYS A 92 -10.17 3.68 -11.59
C LYS A 92 -11.39 4.48 -11.17
N GLU A 93 -12.19 3.95 -10.25
CA GLU A 93 -13.39 4.60 -9.72
C GLU A 93 -13.04 5.90 -9.00
N THR A 94 -12.17 5.86 -7.99
CA THR A 94 -11.72 7.06 -7.26
C THR A 94 -11.07 8.10 -8.17
N LYS A 95 -10.31 7.67 -9.19
CA LYS A 95 -9.77 8.59 -10.21
C LYS A 95 -10.87 9.27 -11.02
N SER A 96 -11.96 8.56 -11.33
CA SER A 96 -13.10 9.13 -12.04
C SER A 96 -13.88 10.11 -11.17
N GLU A 97 -14.10 9.79 -9.89
CA GLU A 97 -14.71 10.67 -8.90
C GLU A 97 -13.89 11.94 -8.70
N MET A 98 -12.57 11.81 -8.53
CA MET A 98 -11.65 12.96 -8.42
C MET A 98 -11.75 13.89 -9.63
N LYS A 99 -11.87 13.34 -10.85
CA LYS A 99 -12.09 14.15 -12.05
C LYS A 99 -13.43 14.89 -11.99
N ALA A 100 -14.49 14.23 -11.55
CA ALA A 100 -15.82 14.84 -11.41
C ALA A 100 -15.83 15.97 -10.36
N VAL A 101 -15.22 15.72 -9.19
CA VAL A 101 -15.07 16.73 -8.13
C VAL A 101 -14.24 17.92 -8.63
N LYS A 102 -13.13 17.67 -9.33
CA LYS A 102 -12.30 18.73 -9.93
C LYS A 102 -13.10 19.57 -10.94
N ALA A 103 -13.92 18.93 -11.78
CA ALA A 103 -14.79 19.63 -12.72
C ALA A 103 -15.86 20.47 -12.00
N GLN A 104 -16.47 19.94 -10.93
CA GLN A 104 -17.43 20.70 -10.12
C GLN A 104 -16.77 21.90 -9.45
N LEU A 105 -15.58 21.72 -8.88
CA LEU A 105 -14.82 22.80 -8.25
C LEU A 105 -14.48 23.90 -9.26
N ALA A 106 -14.07 23.53 -10.48
CA ALA A 106 -13.83 24.50 -11.55
C ALA A 106 -15.09 25.30 -11.91
N ARG A 107 -16.26 24.65 -11.98
CA ARG A 107 -17.54 25.34 -12.20
C ARG A 107 -17.88 26.32 -11.08
N CYS A 108 -17.76 25.89 -9.82
CA CYS A 108 -17.99 26.75 -8.66
C CYS A 108 -17.04 27.96 -8.65
N THR A 109 -15.77 27.74 -9.02
CA THR A 109 -14.76 28.80 -9.16
C THR A 109 -15.21 29.80 -10.22
N THR A 110 -15.66 29.37 -11.41
CA THR A 110 -16.17 30.29 -12.44
C THR A 110 -17.38 31.09 -11.97
N LEU A 111 -18.35 30.44 -11.31
CA LEU A 111 -19.56 31.12 -10.81
C LEU A 111 -19.23 32.22 -9.81
N LEU A 112 -18.35 31.92 -8.84
CA LEU A 112 -17.91 32.92 -7.88
C LEU A 112 -17.25 34.12 -8.61
N LYS A 113 -16.60 33.94 -9.79
CA LYS A 113 -15.81 34.98 -10.46
C LYS A 113 -16.79 35.95 -11.10
N SER A 114 -17.82 35.39 -11.74
CA SER A 114 -18.97 36.14 -12.21
C SER A 114 -19.68 36.88 -11.08
N CYS A 115 -19.88 36.27 -9.91
CA CYS A 115 -20.46 36.96 -8.75
C CYS A 115 -19.61 38.16 -8.30
N SER A 116 -18.28 37.99 -8.19
CA SER A 116 -17.38 39.11 -7.88
C SER A 116 -17.53 40.25 -8.88
N GLN A 117 -17.51 39.95 -10.18
CA GLN A 117 -17.68 40.94 -11.26
C GLN A 117 -19.02 41.70 -11.15
N VAL A 118 -20.12 41.01 -10.82
CA VAL A 118 -21.43 41.65 -10.63
C VAL A 118 -21.45 42.55 -9.39
N LEU A 119 -20.84 42.12 -8.28
CA LEU A 119 -20.73 42.93 -7.06
C LEU A 119 -19.91 44.21 -7.30
N HIS A 120 -18.81 44.10 -8.06
CA HIS A 120 -18.05 45.26 -8.53
C HIS A 120 -18.93 46.21 -9.36
N ALA A 121 -19.73 45.67 -10.29
CA ALA A 121 -20.61 46.49 -11.15
C ALA A 121 -21.76 47.17 -10.39
N GLN A 122 -22.26 46.57 -9.31
CA GLN A 122 -23.32 47.14 -8.47
C GLN A 122 -22.82 48.13 -7.40
N GLY A 123 -21.51 48.40 -7.34
CA GLY A 123 -20.94 49.32 -6.36
C GLY A 123 -21.06 48.81 -4.92
N CYS A 124 -21.10 47.49 -4.73
CA CYS A 124 -21.08 46.88 -3.40
C CYS A 124 -19.81 47.28 -2.65
N SER A 125 -19.87 47.25 -1.32
CA SER A 125 -18.74 47.71 -0.49
C SER A 125 -17.44 46.99 -0.85
N PRO A 126 -16.27 47.68 -0.81
CA PRO A 126 -14.97 47.04 -1.06
C PRO A 126 -14.71 45.82 -0.17
N HIS A 127 -15.33 45.77 1.02
CA HIS A 127 -15.24 44.66 1.95
C HIS A 127 -15.91 43.38 1.44
N THR A 128 -17.12 43.49 0.89
CA THR A 128 -17.85 42.34 0.31
C THR A 128 -17.15 41.74 -0.89
N ILE A 129 -16.48 42.58 -1.69
CA ILE A 129 -15.70 42.17 -2.85
C ILE A 129 -14.43 41.43 -2.40
N ALA A 130 -13.68 41.99 -1.46
CA ALA A 130 -12.44 41.39 -0.93
C ALA A 130 -12.68 40.03 -0.25
N ALA A 131 -13.81 39.84 0.43
CA ALA A 131 -14.16 38.56 1.05
C ALA A 131 -14.37 37.45 0.00
N VAL A 132 -15.06 37.75 -1.11
CA VAL A 132 -15.27 36.81 -2.22
C VAL A 132 -13.95 36.48 -2.93
N GLU A 133 -13.09 37.48 -3.15
CA GLU A 133 -11.74 37.31 -3.72
C GLU A 133 -10.77 36.52 -2.82
N ALA A 134 -10.94 36.57 -1.50
CA ALA A 134 -10.18 35.75 -0.57
C ALA A 134 -10.63 34.27 -0.61
N MET A 135 -11.94 34.02 -0.70
CA MET A 135 -12.49 32.67 -0.92
C MET A 135 -11.96 32.05 -2.23
N PHE A 136 -11.74 32.90 -3.24
CA PHE A 136 -11.09 32.55 -4.50
C PHE A 136 -9.69 32.01 -4.36
N ALA A 137 -8.81 32.81 -3.75
CA ALA A 137 -7.40 32.47 -3.59
C ALA A 137 -7.23 31.16 -2.81
N ALA A 138 -8.09 30.92 -1.81
CA ALA A 138 -8.10 29.68 -1.04
C ALA A 138 -8.52 28.45 -1.87
N SER A 139 -9.51 28.61 -2.77
CA SER A 139 -9.96 27.52 -3.65
C SER A 139 -8.91 27.12 -4.67
N GLU A 140 -8.16 28.08 -5.23
CA GLU A 140 -7.15 27.87 -6.26
C GLU A 140 -5.86 27.25 -5.70
N ALA A 141 -5.43 27.68 -4.50
CA ALA A 141 -4.29 27.08 -3.80
C ALA A 141 -4.49 25.58 -3.48
N LYS A 142 -5.73 25.15 -3.28
CA LYS A 142 -6.06 23.75 -2.99
C LYS A 142 -6.04 22.84 -4.23
N LEU A 143 -6.01 23.41 -5.45
CA LEU A 143 -5.87 22.62 -6.70
C LEU A 143 -4.42 22.21 -7.00
N THR A 144 -3.43 22.95 -6.50
CA THR A 144 -2.02 22.77 -6.83
C THR A 144 -1.24 21.99 -5.79
N SER A 145 -1.76 21.85 -4.56
CA SER A 145 -1.15 21.05 -3.50
C SER A 145 -1.44 19.56 -3.70
N HIS A 146 -0.39 18.77 -3.96
CA HIS A 146 -0.41 17.31 -3.80
C HIS A 146 -0.67 16.94 -2.31
N PRO A 147 -1.23 15.77 -1.97
CA PRO A 147 -1.60 15.42 -0.59
C PRO A 147 -0.43 15.11 0.35
N SER A 148 0.82 15.39 -0.05
CA SER A 148 2.02 15.01 0.71
C SER A 148 2.58 16.11 1.61
N ASP A 149 1.99 17.30 1.65
CA ASP A 149 2.43 18.37 2.54
C ASP A 149 1.35 18.68 3.57
N THR A 150 1.55 18.20 4.80
CA THR A 150 0.65 18.40 5.95
C THR A 150 0.86 19.81 6.54
N THR A 151 1.00 20.81 5.69
CA THR A 151 1.00 22.21 6.10
C THR A 151 -0.34 22.81 5.69
N MET A 152 -1.31 22.71 6.61
CA MET A 152 -2.55 23.48 6.54
C MET A 152 -2.21 24.94 6.19
N PRO A 153 -2.75 25.51 5.09
CA PRO A 153 -2.55 26.92 4.79
C PRO A 153 -3.11 27.72 5.98
N LYS A 154 -2.25 28.45 6.69
CA LYS A 154 -2.69 29.34 7.79
C LYS A 154 -3.61 30.40 7.19
N VAL A 155 -4.91 30.24 7.36
CA VAL A 155 -5.91 31.22 6.97
C VAL A 155 -5.69 32.47 7.82
N ALA A 156 -5.38 33.60 7.19
CA ALA A 156 -5.20 34.86 7.91
C ALA A 156 -6.54 35.35 8.47
N HIS A 157 -6.55 35.88 9.69
CA HIS A 157 -7.73 36.46 10.32
C HIS A 157 -7.87 37.92 9.90
N LEU A 158 -8.89 38.23 9.10
CA LEU A 158 -9.10 39.56 8.51
C LEU A 158 -10.03 40.41 9.38
N CYS A 159 -9.70 41.68 9.56
CA CYS A 159 -10.61 42.64 10.22
C CYS A 159 -11.78 43.00 9.31
N ALA A 160 -13.01 42.78 9.81
CA ALA A 160 -14.23 43.12 9.08
C ALA A 160 -14.38 44.63 8.82
N PHE A 161 -13.82 45.47 9.69
CA PHE A 161 -13.98 46.93 9.59
C PHE A 161 -12.92 47.62 8.72
N CYS A 162 -11.71 47.06 8.61
CA CYS A 162 -10.62 47.70 7.85
C CYS A 162 -9.78 46.76 6.97
N GLY A 163 -10.10 45.47 6.92
CA GLY A 163 -9.47 44.49 6.02
C GLY A 163 -8.05 44.06 6.38
N LYS A 164 -7.48 44.52 7.51
CA LYS A 164 -6.13 44.11 7.92
C LYS A 164 -6.08 42.63 8.28
N ALA A 165 -5.05 41.94 7.79
CA ALA A 165 -4.77 40.53 8.07
C ALA A 165 -3.93 40.36 9.34
N PHE A 166 -4.31 39.39 10.17
CA PHE A 166 -3.64 39.04 11.40
C PHE A 166 -3.30 37.54 11.40
N GLY A 167 -2.12 37.21 11.93
CA GLY A 167 -1.66 35.82 12.01
C GLY A 167 -2.40 34.98 13.06
N THR A 168 -3.17 35.60 13.96
CA THR A 168 -4.00 34.91 14.96
C THR A 168 -5.29 35.69 15.22
N GLN A 169 -6.32 34.99 15.69
CA GLN A 169 -7.61 35.58 16.07
C GLN A 169 -7.50 36.58 17.23
N ASP A 170 -6.60 36.34 18.20
CA ASP A 170 -6.40 37.21 19.35
C ASP A 170 -5.86 38.60 18.95
N TYR A 171 -4.94 38.65 17.98
CA TYR A 171 -4.46 39.92 17.43
C TYR A 171 -5.53 40.68 16.67
N LEU A 172 -6.41 39.96 15.98
CA LEU A 172 -7.56 40.57 15.30
C LEU A 172 -8.54 41.20 16.32
N LEU A 173 -8.90 40.47 17.38
CA LEU A 173 -9.82 40.98 18.41
C LEU A 173 -9.26 42.24 19.10
N LYS A 174 -7.98 42.20 19.51
CA LYS A 174 -7.30 43.38 20.07
C LYS A 174 -7.26 44.56 19.11
N HIS A 175 -7.17 44.29 17.81
CA HIS A 175 -7.22 45.34 16.80
C HIS A 175 -8.62 45.96 16.71
N ILE A 176 -9.68 45.14 16.73
CA ILE A 176 -11.07 45.59 16.76
C ILE A 176 -11.33 46.44 18.00
N ASP A 177 -10.95 45.98 19.18
CA ASP A 177 -11.15 46.70 20.43
C ASP A 177 -10.42 48.05 20.48
N ARG A 178 -9.27 48.17 19.81
CA ARG A 178 -8.49 49.42 19.82
C ARG A 178 -8.87 50.41 18.73
N ARG A 179 -9.38 49.92 17.60
CA ARG A 179 -9.58 50.74 16.38
C ARG A 179 -11.03 50.86 15.96
N HIS A 180 -11.90 50.00 16.49
CA HIS A 180 -13.31 49.88 16.14
C HIS A 180 -14.22 49.77 17.38
N ALA A 181 -13.71 50.15 18.57
CA ALA A 181 -14.37 50.03 19.88
C ALA A 181 -15.76 50.69 20.00
N ASN A 182 -16.13 51.59 19.09
CA ASN A 182 -17.31 52.45 19.17
C ASN A 182 -18.37 52.15 18.09
N LEU A 183 -18.41 50.95 17.53
CA LEU A 183 -19.40 50.55 16.52
C LEU A 183 -20.22 49.35 17.01
N PRO A 184 -21.54 49.31 16.72
CA PRO A 184 -22.42 48.26 17.23
C PRO A 184 -22.02 46.87 16.70
N GLU A 185 -22.19 45.89 17.58
CA GLU A 185 -21.78 44.49 17.43
C GLU A 185 -22.09 43.90 16.05
N VAL A 186 -21.07 43.43 15.36
CA VAL A 186 -21.23 42.49 14.24
C VAL A 186 -21.16 41.09 14.83
N PRO A 187 -22.11 40.17 14.54
CA PRO A 187 -22.07 38.83 15.09
C PRO A 187 -20.79 38.13 14.61
N LEU A 188 -19.89 37.85 15.55
CA LEU A 188 -18.75 36.96 15.36
C LEU A 188 -19.29 35.60 14.94
N ASN A 189 -19.13 35.25 13.66
CA ASN A 189 -19.51 33.96 13.12
C ASN A 189 -18.60 32.89 13.75
N THR A 190 -18.99 32.39 14.92
CA THR A 190 -18.22 31.45 15.76
C THR A 190 -18.62 30.00 15.54
N HIS A 191 -19.51 29.69 14.59
CA HIS A 191 -20.08 28.34 14.43
C HIS A 191 -19.54 27.50 13.26
N PHE A 192 -18.27 27.62 12.88
CA PHE A 192 -17.72 26.77 11.81
C PHE A 192 -16.66 25.74 12.24
N TYR A 193 -16.46 25.48 13.54
CA TYR A 193 -15.42 24.54 14.00
C TYR A 193 -15.86 23.38 14.92
N ASP A 194 -17.16 23.09 15.06
CA ASP A 194 -17.63 22.01 15.96
C ASP A 194 -18.23 20.78 15.28
N HIS A 195 -18.05 20.56 13.96
CA HIS A 195 -18.65 19.38 13.30
C HIS A 195 -17.69 18.28 12.77
N TYR A 196 -16.42 18.29 13.13
CA TYR A 196 -15.50 17.17 12.85
C TYR A 196 -14.82 16.62 14.10
N SER A 197 -15.63 16.26 15.10
CA SER A 197 -15.22 15.38 16.20
C SER A 197 -16.39 14.51 16.64
N THR A 198 -16.99 13.78 15.70
CA THR A 198 -17.60 12.46 15.92
C THR A 198 -18.04 11.87 14.58
N LEU A 199 -17.58 10.64 14.32
CA LEU A 199 -17.74 9.77 13.13
C LEU A 199 -16.59 9.85 12.11
#